data_AF-A0A2N6DWD3-F1
#
_entry.id   AF-A0A2N6DWD3-F1
#
_cell.length_a   1.000
_cell.length_b   1.000
_cell.length_c   1.000
_cell.angle_alpha   90.00
_cell.angle_beta   90.00
_cell.angle_gamma   90.00
#
_symmetry.space_group_name_H-M   'P 1'
#
loop_
_entity.id
_entity.type
_entity.pdbx_description
1 polymer ?
#
loop_
_entity_poly.entity_id
_entity_poly.type
_entity_poly.pdbx_seq_one_letter_code
_entity_poly.pdbx_strand_id
1 'polypeptide(L)'
;MMKHFFLVFFSLLIGAGPCFASPGADLIFSQEVFALTAAGEKMPTVAVDPLEMENLRRLDFDLGRGRVLRIETNLDDAEKRGLPRFVSMVRECFEHIEASTGRSLDGDILLYLIGFDEVPISYSFQAAYSASEPWLEVRLLMVEEGEFLSGGEAADNVVDFLYDTLPHELGHDVLNGMRNLEHDIDGRTSFQTRWFIEGVCEYLAKTFSRGHTAQAQQHGLAMRAGGSELLTDTQGTALFGWQQQNDLLTRQESNRYGGSMWAMMAWFESIPLKALLDQVESAAQPMDGKGLVALLQQTAGIAPDQLLTRAYVMAQQKERLPAMARARIEGR
;
A
#
# COMPACT_ATOMS: atom_id res chain seq x y z
N MET A 1 -23.27 -11.54 19.12
CA MET A 1 -24.00 -10.65 18.20
C MET A 1 -22.94 -10.01 17.31
N MET A 2 -22.73 -10.52 16.09
CA MET A 2 -21.66 -10.02 15.18
C MET A 2 -22.04 -8.63 14.67
N LYS A 3 -21.41 -7.59 15.22
CA LYS A 3 -21.50 -6.22 14.71
C LYS A 3 -20.67 -6.16 13.43
N HIS A 4 -21.33 -5.99 12.28
CA HIS A 4 -20.65 -5.73 11.03
C HIS A 4 -20.44 -4.21 10.96
N PHE A 5 -19.19 -3.78 11.05
CA PHE A 5 -18.81 -2.37 10.88
C PHE A 5 -18.35 -2.17 9.43
N PHE A 6 -18.87 -1.16 8.76
CA PHE A 6 -18.33 -0.68 7.50
C PHE A 6 -17.32 0.42 7.82
N LEU A 7 -16.04 0.17 7.51
CA LEU A 7 -14.96 1.12 7.69
C LEU A 7 -14.69 1.79 6.34
N VAL A 8 -14.85 3.11 6.28
CA VAL A 8 -14.54 3.90 5.09
C VAL A 8 -13.20 4.58 5.35
N PHE A 9 -12.19 4.23 4.55
CA PHE A 9 -10.85 4.81 4.63
C PHE A 9 -10.72 5.96 3.63
N PHE A 10 -10.49 7.16 4.11
CA PHE A 10 -10.11 8.32 3.29
C PHE A 10 -8.66 8.68 3.64
N SER A 11 -7.72 8.33 2.75
CA SER A 11 -6.41 8.98 2.71
C SER A 11 -6.44 9.99 1.59
N LEU A 12 -6.65 11.25 1.92
CA LEU A 12 -6.50 12.35 0.99
C LEU A 12 -5.08 12.92 1.18
N LEU A 13 -4.12 12.45 0.38
CA LEU A 13 -2.91 13.23 0.13
C LEU A 13 -3.36 14.41 -0.73
N ILE A 14 -3.53 15.60 -0.13
CA ILE A 14 -3.63 16.82 -0.93
C ILE A 14 -2.21 17.14 -1.38
N GLY A 15 -1.76 16.41 -2.40
CA GLY A 15 -0.67 16.84 -3.26
C GLY A 15 -1.17 18.08 -3.99
N ALA A 16 -0.82 19.27 -3.50
CA ALA A 16 -0.93 20.44 -4.34
C ALA A 16 0.02 20.20 -5.54
N GLY A 17 -0.56 19.96 -6.72
CA GLY A 17 0.17 20.00 -8.00
C GLY A 17 1.00 21.29 -8.10
N PRO A 18 1.94 21.41 -9.05
CA PRO A 18 3.12 22.26 -8.97
C PRO A 18 2.75 23.75 -8.92
N CYS A 19 2.34 24.21 -7.76
CA CYS A 19 2.32 25.58 -7.33
C CYS A 19 3.62 25.69 -6.56
N PHE A 20 4.58 26.42 -7.12
CA PHE A 20 5.89 26.70 -6.53
C PHE A 20 5.75 26.81 -5.00
N ALA A 21 6.10 25.73 -4.29
CA ALA A 21 6.04 25.71 -2.84
C ALA A 21 6.99 26.80 -2.37
N SER A 22 6.43 27.83 -1.74
CA SER A 22 7.24 28.85 -1.10
C SER A 22 8.12 28.12 -0.07
N PRO A 23 9.45 28.32 -0.05
CA PRO A 23 10.30 27.71 0.95
C PRO A 23 9.77 28.09 2.34
N GLY A 24 9.34 27.09 3.12
CA GLY A 24 8.86 27.27 4.49
C GLY A 24 7.34 27.23 4.71
N ALA A 25 6.53 26.72 3.78
CA ALA A 25 5.13 26.37 4.09
C ALA A 25 5.07 24.96 4.71
N ASP A 26 4.31 24.80 5.79
CA ASP A 26 3.98 23.48 6.33
C ASP A 26 2.95 22.79 5.42
N LEU A 27 3.14 21.49 5.16
CA LEU A 27 2.12 20.62 4.60
C LEU A 27 1.25 20.07 5.73
N ILE A 28 -0.01 19.79 5.40
CA ILE A 28 -0.97 19.21 6.33
C ILE A 28 -1.27 17.79 5.88
N PHE A 29 -0.94 16.81 6.73
CA PHE A 29 -1.46 15.46 6.60
C PHE A 29 -2.75 15.39 7.40
N SER A 30 -3.83 14.95 6.74
CA SER A 30 -5.14 14.79 7.36
C SER A 30 -5.73 13.44 7.03
N GLN A 31 -6.30 12.77 8.03
CA GLN A 31 -7.00 11.51 7.85
C GLN A 31 -8.32 11.55 8.61
N GLU A 32 -9.41 11.16 7.97
CA GLU A 32 -10.72 11.05 8.62
C GLU A 32 -11.28 9.64 8.40
N VAL A 33 -11.60 8.97 9.50
CA VAL A 33 -12.25 7.67 9.51
C VAL A 33 -13.51 7.78 10.33
N PHE A 34 -14.64 7.36 9.77
CA PHE A 34 -15.89 7.30 10.49
C PHE A 34 -16.60 5.98 10.26
N ALA A 35 -17.22 5.48 11.31
CA ALA A 35 -18.13 4.36 11.25
C ALA A 35 -19.56 4.89 11.11
N LEU A 36 -20.39 4.08 10.46
CA LEU A 36 -21.82 4.30 10.37
C LEU A 36 -22.55 3.33 11.29
N THR A 37 -23.59 3.80 11.97
CA THR A 37 -24.52 2.93 12.69
C THR A 37 -25.31 2.07 11.70
N ALA A 38 -26.05 1.07 12.20
CA ALA A 38 -26.94 0.26 11.37
C ALA A 38 -28.02 1.07 10.65
N ALA A 39 -28.34 2.28 11.15
CA ALA A 39 -29.26 3.21 10.51
C ALA A 39 -28.60 4.12 9.46
N GLY A 40 -27.28 4.00 9.26
CA GLY A 40 -26.51 4.83 8.33
C GLY A 40 -26.06 6.17 8.91
N GLU A 41 -26.15 6.36 10.22
CA GLU A 41 -25.76 7.62 10.89
C GLU A 41 -24.26 7.61 11.24
N LYS A 42 -23.57 8.73 11.03
CA LYS A 42 -22.15 8.87 11.38
C LYS A 42 -21.96 8.79 12.90
N MET A 43 -21.07 7.91 13.35
CA MET A 43 -20.68 7.81 14.76
C MET A 43 -19.84 9.03 15.18
N PRO A 44 -19.87 9.42 16.47
CA PRO A 44 -19.06 10.53 16.98
C PRO A 44 -17.57 10.34 16.67
N THR A 45 -16.94 11.40 16.16
CA THR A 45 -15.54 11.41 15.76
C THR A 45 -14.66 11.97 16.86
N VAL A 46 -13.59 11.26 17.22
CA VAL A 46 -12.58 11.72 18.17
C VAL A 46 -11.51 12.51 17.42
N ALA A 47 -11.23 13.74 17.83
CA ALA A 47 -10.12 14.51 17.29
C ALA A 47 -8.79 14.01 17.87
N VAL A 48 -7.86 13.67 16.98
CA VAL A 48 -6.51 13.21 17.30
C VAL A 48 -5.55 14.29 16.81
N ASP A 49 -5.16 15.19 17.73
CA ASP A 49 -4.24 16.30 17.44
C ASP A 49 -2.91 16.08 18.16
N PRO A 50 -1.81 15.75 17.43
CA PRO A 50 -0.49 15.60 18.02
C PRO A 50 -0.01 16.83 18.80
N LEU A 51 -0.44 18.04 18.46
CA LEU A 51 -0.03 19.27 19.15
C LEU A 51 -0.64 19.39 20.55
N GLU A 52 -1.78 18.74 20.77
CA GLU A 52 -2.49 18.73 22.06
C GLU A 52 -2.15 17.50 22.92
N MET A 53 -1.37 16.55 22.38
CA MET A 53 -1.01 15.32 23.09
C MET A 53 0.09 15.54 24.14
N GLU A 54 -0.24 15.17 25.38
CA GLU A 54 0.76 15.08 26.44
C GLU A 54 1.76 13.95 26.15
N ASN A 55 3.02 14.16 26.50
CA ASN A 55 4.11 13.19 26.39
C ASN A 55 4.45 12.70 24.97
N LEU A 56 3.98 13.40 23.93
CA LEU A 56 4.45 13.13 22.57
C LEU A 56 5.95 13.41 22.48
N ARG A 57 6.71 12.42 22.01
CA ARG A 57 8.15 12.49 21.81
C ARG A 57 8.54 12.05 20.42
N ARG A 58 9.65 12.60 19.96
CA ARG A 58 10.29 12.27 18.70
C ARG A 58 11.39 11.24 18.90
N LEU A 59 11.38 10.19 18.09
CA LEU A 59 12.42 9.19 17.97
C LEU A 59 12.88 9.12 16.51
N ASP A 60 14.17 9.36 16.26
CA ASP A 60 14.75 9.30 14.92
C ASP A 60 15.63 8.04 14.81
N PHE A 61 15.38 7.23 13.78
CA PHE A 61 16.11 6.00 13.49
C PHE A 61 16.76 6.06 12.11
N ASP A 62 18.05 5.78 12.03
CA ASP A 62 18.77 5.68 10.75
C ASP A 62 18.25 4.48 9.94
N LEU A 63 17.81 4.71 8.70
CA LEU A 63 17.39 3.66 7.76
C LEU A 63 18.50 3.28 6.76
N GLY A 64 19.71 3.79 6.97
CA GLY A 64 20.83 3.69 6.05
C GLY A 64 20.70 4.66 4.87
N ARG A 65 21.84 4.89 4.20
CA ARG A 65 21.96 5.80 3.04
C ARG A 65 21.54 7.25 3.33
N GLY A 66 21.59 7.68 4.60
CA GLY A 66 21.22 9.03 5.01
C GLY A 66 19.73 9.26 5.23
N ARG A 67 18.91 8.20 5.16
CA ARG A 67 17.46 8.25 5.39
C ARG A 67 17.12 8.08 6.86
N VAL A 68 16.00 8.65 7.27
CA VAL A 68 15.50 8.60 8.64
C VAL A 68 14.06 8.09 8.69
N LEU A 69 13.80 7.20 9.64
CA LEU A 69 12.45 6.95 10.15
C LEU A 69 12.27 7.82 11.39
N ARG A 70 11.42 8.84 11.27
CA ARG A 70 11.00 9.67 12.39
C ARG A 70 9.69 9.14 12.93
N ILE A 71 9.66 8.83 14.22
CA ILE A 71 8.46 8.40 14.94
C ILE A 71 8.11 9.45 15.97
N GLU A 72 6.92 10.04 15.84
CA GLU A 72 6.27 10.85 16.87
C GLU A 72 5.33 9.93 17.67
N THR A 73 5.58 9.73 18.96
CA THR A 73 4.88 8.74 19.79
C THR A 73 4.68 9.18 21.23
N ASN A 74 3.58 8.78 21.85
CA ASN A 74 3.31 8.90 23.29
C ASN A 74 3.53 7.56 24.05
N LEU A 75 4.04 6.52 23.39
CA LEU A 75 4.22 5.19 23.99
C LEU A 75 5.50 5.12 24.83
N ASP A 76 5.37 5.15 26.15
CA ASP A 76 6.50 5.11 27.08
C ASP A 76 7.34 3.83 27.05
N ASP A 77 6.71 2.70 26.68
CA ASP A 77 7.30 1.37 26.67
C ASP A 77 7.50 0.80 25.26
N ALA A 78 7.51 1.63 24.22
CA ALA A 78 7.62 1.22 22.81
C ALA A 78 8.77 0.22 22.54
N GLU A 79 9.92 0.42 23.16
CA GLU A 79 11.07 -0.50 23.10
C GLU A 79 10.69 -1.93 23.54
N LYS A 80 9.97 -2.07 24.65
CA LYS A 80 9.52 -3.36 25.18
C LYS A 80 8.42 -3.98 24.31
N ARG A 81 7.64 -3.16 23.62
CA ARG A 81 6.60 -3.58 22.66
C ARG A 81 7.18 -4.02 21.31
N GLY A 82 8.50 -3.95 21.11
CA GLY A 82 9.16 -4.45 19.91
C GLY A 82 9.53 -3.40 18.87
N LEU A 83 9.64 -2.13 19.26
CA LEU A 83 10.09 -1.05 18.38
C LEU A 83 11.39 -1.35 17.61
N PRO A 84 12.44 -1.98 18.19
CA PRO A 84 13.64 -2.33 17.43
C PRO A 84 13.37 -3.25 16.23
N ARG A 85 12.46 -4.22 16.38
CA ARG A 85 12.08 -5.10 15.27
C ARG A 85 11.21 -4.37 14.25
N PHE A 86 10.30 -3.50 14.70
CA PHE A 86 9.54 -2.61 13.82
C PHE A 86 10.48 -1.79 12.92
N VAL A 87 11.48 -1.12 13.50
CA VAL A 87 12.47 -0.31 12.75
C VAL A 87 13.27 -1.18 11.79
N SER A 88 13.68 -2.39 12.20
CA SER A 88 14.36 -3.36 11.32
C SER A 88 13.49 -3.74 10.11
N MET A 89 12.20 -3.97 10.34
CA MET A 89 11.24 -4.30 9.28
C MET A 89 11.10 -3.15 8.27
N VAL A 90 11.05 -1.89 8.74
CA VAL A 90 11.04 -0.73 7.84
C VAL A 90 12.29 -0.70 6.96
N ARG A 91 13.49 -0.96 7.51
CA ARG A 91 14.72 -1.07 6.71
C ARG A 91 14.65 -2.21 5.70
N GLU A 92 14.17 -3.38 6.13
CA GLU A 92 13.98 -4.55 5.27
C GLU A 92 13.02 -4.22 4.10
N CYS A 93 11.99 -3.38 4.30
CA CYS A 93 11.14 -2.88 3.20
C CYS A 93 11.96 -2.11 2.16
N PHE A 94 12.74 -1.11 2.57
CA PHE A 94 13.58 -0.35 1.65
C PHE A 94 14.53 -1.26 0.87
N GLU A 95 15.22 -2.17 1.56
CA GLU A 95 16.15 -3.10 0.93
C GLU A 95 15.45 -4.01 -0.10
N HIS A 96 14.27 -4.52 0.24
CA HIS A 96 13.47 -5.35 -0.66
C HIS A 96 13.02 -4.60 -1.92
N ILE A 97 12.52 -3.37 -1.76
CA ILE A 97 12.07 -2.56 -2.89
C ILE A 97 13.24 -2.19 -3.79
N GLU A 98 14.36 -1.74 -3.23
CA GLU A 98 15.56 -1.41 -3.99
C GLU A 98 16.14 -2.63 -4.73
N ALA A 99 16.15 -3.80 -4.09
CA ALA A 99 16.62 -5.03 -4.70
C ALA A 99 15.69 -5.51 -5.83
N SER A 100 14.38 -5.45 -5.61
CA SER A 100 13.36 -5.95 -6.55
C SER A 100 13.23 -5.07 -7.78
N THR A 101 13.34 -3.76 -7.60
CA THR A 101 13.19 -2.78 -8.67
C THR A 101 14.53 -2.40 -9.30
N GLY A 102 15.64 -2.48 -8.56
CA GLY A 102 16.94 -1.98 -8.98
C GLY A 102 17.07 -0.46 -8.95
N ARG A 103 16.09 0.27 -8.40
CA ARG A 103 16.12 1.72 -8.20
C ARG A 103 16.36 2.06 -6.73
N SER A 104 17.04 3.16 -6.47
CA SER A 104 17.24 3.67 -5.10
C SER A 104 16.05 4.51 -4.67
N LEU A 105 15.67 4.39 -3.40
CA LEU A 105 14.73 5.28 -2.74
C LEU A 105 15.51 6.32 -1.93
N ASP A 106 15.19 7.59 -2.14
CA ASP A 106 15.81 8.72 -1.45
C ASP A 106 14.72 9.56 -0.79
N GLY A 107 14.64 9.46 0.53
CA GLY A 107 13.68 10.16 1.36
C GLY A 107 13.36 9.43 2.66
N ASP A 108 12.64 10.14 3.51
CA ASP A 108 12.40 9.81 4.91
C ASP A 108 10.96 9.33 5.14
N ILE A 109 10.71 8.73 6.31
CA ILE A 109 9.37 8.35 6.75
C ILE A 109 9.03 9.12 8.02
N LEU A 110 7.84 9.74 8.05
CA LEU A 110 7.25 10.31 9.24
C LEU A 110 6.08 9.45 9.71
N LEU A 111 6.20 8.89 10.90
CA LEU A 111 5.19 8.03 11.49
C LEU A 111 4.67 8.62 12.80
N TYR A 112 3.37 8.83 12.88
CA TYR A 112 2.69 9.08 14.16
C TYR A 112 2.26 7.73 14.73
N LEU A 113 2.98 7.24 15.75
CA LEU A 113 2.66 5.98 16.43
C LEU A 113 2.04 6.30 17.79
N ILE A 114 0.72 6.31 17.85
CA ILE A 114 -0.02 6.83 19.00
C ILE A 114 -0.71 5.70 19.77
N GLY A 115 -0.43 5.61 21.07
CA GLY A 115 -1.11 4.73 22.00
C GLY A 115 -2.40 5.34 22.54
N PHE A 116 -3.44 4.51 22.65
CA PHE A 116 -4.70 4.81 23.31
C PHE A 116 -5.06 3.68 24.29
N ASP A 117 -5.84 3.99 25.33
CA ASP A 117 -6.43 2.96 26.18
C ASP A 117 -7.40 2.06 25.37
N GLU A 118 -8.16 2.68 24.45
CA GLU A 118 -9.00 2.03 23.45
C GLU A 118 -8.93 2.84 22.14
N VAL A 119 -8.61 2.20 21.02
CA VAL A 119 -8.47 2.90 19.74
C VAL A 119 -9.86 3.37 19.26
N PRO A 120 -10.04 4.67 18.93
CA PRO A 120 -11.34 5.18 18.53
C PRO A 120 -11.78 4.60 17.18
N ILE A 121 -13.00 4.04 17.16
CA ILE A 121 -13.64 3.51 15.94
C ILE A 121 -13.88 4.61 14.89
N SER A 122 -14.02 5.86 15.31
CA SER A 122 -14.20 7.03 14.44
C SER A 122 -13.32 8.17 14.92
N TYR A 123 -12.46 8.69 14.04
CA TYR A 123 -11.46 9.69 14.37
C TYR A 123 -11.15 10.64 13.21
N SER A 124 -10.63 11.81 13.57
CA SER A 124 -10.04 12.77 12.65
C SER A 124 -8.64 13.11 13.13
N PHE A 125 -7.65 12.96 12.27
CA PHE A 125 -6.26 13.28 12.52
C PHE A 125 -5.83 14.44 11.64
N GLN A 126 -5.04 15.35 12.20
CA GLN A 126 -4.39 16.40 11.45
C GLN A 126 -3.02 16.68 12.04
N ALA A 127 -1.99 16.74 11.20
CA ALA A 127 -0.67 17.16 11.61
C ALA A 127 0.02 17.99 10.53
N ALA A 128 0.69 19.05 10.98
CA ALA A 128 1.55 19.87 10.14
C ALA A 128 2.98 19.32 10.14
N TYR A 129 3.61 19.29 8.97
CA TYR A 129 5.00 18.88 8.81
C TYR A 129 5.68 19.72 7.72
N SER A 130 6.99 19.86 7.80
CA SER A 130 7.72 20.72 6.87
C SER A 130 7.69 20.17 5.45
N ALA A 131 7.30 21.00 4.48
CA ALA A 131 7.40 20.70 3.05
C ALA A 131 8.85 20.59 2.55
N SER A 132 9.82 21.07 3.33
CA SER A 132 11.24 21.08 2.93
C SER A 132 11.95 19.75 3.16
N GLU A 133 11.32 18.84 3.91
CA GLU A 133 11.87 17.54 4.24
C GLU A 133 11.42 16.52 3.18
N PRO A 134 12.27 15.56 2.79
CA PRO A 134 12.01 14.64 1.68
C PRO A 134 11.15 13.44 2.13
N TRP A 135 9.94 13.70 2.66
CA TRP A 135 9.07 12.61 3.11
C TRP A 135 8.56 11.78 1.92
N LEU A 136 8.88 10.49 1.92
CA LEU A 136 8.27 9.48 1.05
C LEU A 136 6.88 9.11 1.58
N GLU A 137 6.77 9.00 2.90
CA GLU A 137 5.58 8.50 3.56
C GLU A 137 5.30 9.27 4.85
N VAL A 138 4.06 9.69 5.03
CA VAL A 138 3.54 10.27 6.27
C VAL A 138 2.30 9.49 6.70
N ARG A 139 2.36 8.81 7.86
CA ARG A 139 1.31 7.88 8.29
C ARG A 139 0.96 8.03 9.76
N LEU A 140 -0.31 7.76 10.09
CA LEU A 140 -0.78 7.52 11.46
C LEU A 140 -0.97 6.00 11.68
N LEU A 141 -0.42 5.49 12.79
CA LEU A 141 -0.76 4.19 13.37
C LEU A 141 -1.22 4.41 14.81
N MET A 142 -2.39 3.86 15.14
CA MET A 142 -2.94 3.90 16.49
C MET A 142 -2.95 2.49 17.07
N VAL A 143 -2.42 2.33 18.28
CA VAL A 143 -2.37 1.03 18.96
C VAL A 143 -3.02 1.13 20.34
N GLU A 144 -3.60 0.04 20.81
CA GLU A 144 -4.12 -0.03 22.18
C GLU A 144 -2.99 -0.19 23.21
N GLU A 145 -3.31 0.09 24.47
CA GLU A 145 -2.38 -0.15 25.57
C GLU A 145 -2.06 -1.66 25.66
N GLY A 146 -0.77 -1.98 25.75
CA GLY A 146 -0.28 -3.36 25.79
C GLY A 146 -0.11 -4.06 24.43
N GLU A 147 -0.60 -3.49 23.31
CA GLU A 147 -0.39 -4.11 22.00
C GLU A 147 1.07 -4.06 21.54
N PHE A 148 1.53 -5.15 20.92
CA PHE A 148 2.89 -5.24 20.38
C PHE A 148 3.02 -4.52 19.04
N LEU A 149 4.23 -4.03 18.76
CA LEU A 149 4.61 -3.38 17.51
C LEU A 149 5.29 -4.36 16.53
N SER A 150 5.52 -5.60 16.94
CA SER A 150 6.16 -6.61 16.11
C SER A 150 5.90 -8.03 16.63
N GLY A 151 6.16 -9.03 15.80
CA GLY A 151 5.95 -10.44 16.14
C GLY A 151 4.53 -10.93 15.80
N GLY A 152 4.21 -12.16 16.22
CA GLY A 152 2.91 -12.78 15.93
C GLY A 152 1.73 -12.21 16.72
N GLU A 153 2.01 -11.38 17.72
CA GLU A 153 1.03 -10.70 18.58
C GLU A 153 0.98 -9.18 18.30
N ALA A 154 1.59 -8.74 17.20
CA ALA A 154 1.54 -7.33 16.81
C ALA A 154 0.11 -6.89 16.48
N ALA A 155 -0.20 -5.62 16.77
CA ALA A 155 -1.47 -5.01 16.38
C ALA A 155 -1.73 -5.18 14.88
N ASP A 156 -2.97 -5.48 14.50
CA ASP A 156 -3.32 -5.80 13.10
C ASP A 156 -2.95 -4.66 12.14
N ASN A 157 -3.17 -3.40 12.53
CA ASN A 157 -2.80 -2.24 11.71
C ASN A 157 -1.28 -2.03 11.56
N VAL A 158 -0.49 -2.47 12.55
CA VAL A 158 0.98 -2.48 12.46
C VAL A 158 1.43 -3.56 11.49
N VAL A 159 0.78 -4.73 11.53
CA VAL A 159 1.00 -5.81 10.55
C VAL A 159 0.64 -5.34 9.14
N ASP A 160 -0.53 -4.71 8.95
CA ASP A 160 -0.97 -4.14 7.68
C ASP A 160 0.05 -3.13 7.15
N PHE A 161 0.48 -2.20 8.01
CA PHE A 161 1.44 -1.19 7.62
C PHE A 161 2.76 -1.80 7.16
N LEU A 162 3.36 -2.67 7.98
CA LEU A 162 4.69 -3.20 7.71
C LEU A 162 4.72 -4.16 6.51
N TYR A 163 3.71 -5.01 6.36
CA TYR A 163 3.74 -6.10 5.38
C TYR A 163 2.96 -5.82 4.10
N ASP A 164 2.17 -4.74 4.07
CA ASP A 164 1.36 -4.40 2.92
C ASP A 164 1.48 -2.93 2.51
N THR A 165 1.10 -2.01 3.39
CA THR A 165 1.00 -0.59 3.04
C THR A 165 2.37 -0.02 2.72
N LEU A 166 3.33 -0.10 3.64
CA LEU A 166 4.65 0.50 3.42
C LEU A 166 5.35 -0.01 2.15
N PRO A 167 5.50 -1.32 1.90
CA PRO A 167 6.14 -1.78 0.65
C PRO A 167 5.32 -1.43 -0.61
N HIS A 168 4.00 -1.24 -0.50
CA HIS A 168 3.17 -0.74 -1.60
C HIS A 168 3.48 0.73 -1.91
N GLU A 169 3.50 1.61 -0.91
CA GLU A 169 3.74 3.04 -1.09
C GLU A 169 5.16 3.32 -1.57
N LEU A 170 6.17 2.64 -1.00
CA LEU A 170 7.53 2.72 -1.51
C LEU A 170 7.65 2.24 -2.97
N GLY A 171 6.73 1.39 -3.42
CA GLY A 171 6.59 1.03 -4.83
C GLY A 171 6.13 2.23 -5.67
N HIS A 172 5.14 2.99 -5.21
CA HIS A 172 4.71 4.23 -5.86
C HIS A 172 5.85 5.25 -5.95
N ASP A 173 6.65 5.41 -4.90
CA ASP A 173 7.80 6.32 -4.92
C ASP A 173 8.81 5.95 -6.01
N VAL A 174 9.13 4.66 -6.17
CA VAL A 174 9.99 4.19 -7.26
C VAL A 174 9.38 4.53 -8.63
N LEU A 175 8.09 4.23 -8.82
CA LEU A 175 7.42 4.39 -10.11
C LEU A 175 7.21 5.87 -10.48
N ASN A 176 6.90 6.72 -9.51
CA ASN A 176 6.78 8.16 -9.68
C ASN A 176 8.11 8.81 -10.09
N GLY A 177 9.25 8.24 -9.65
CA GLY A 177 10.58 8.65 -10.09
C GLY A 177 10.93 8.28 -11.54
N MET A 178 10.14 7.42 -12.21
CA MET A 178 10.44 6.94 -13.55
C MET A 178 10.01 7.93 -14.63
N ARG A 179 10.99 8.56 -15.28
CA ARG A 179 10.77 9.58 -16.34
C ARG A 179 9.84 9.14 -17.47
N ASN A 180 9.90 7.87 -17.87
CA ASN A 180 9.19 7.34 -19.03
C ASN A 180 7.95 6.52 -18.65
N LEU A 181 7.48 6.61 -17.42
CA LEU A 181 6.19 6.06 -17.01
C LEU A 181 5.23 7.22 -16.74
N GLU A 182 4.13 7.29 -17.50
CA GLU A 182 3.11 8.30 -17.21
C GLU A 182 2.28 7.86 -16.00
N HIS A 183 2.16 8.73 -15.00
CA HIS A 183 1.48 8.41 -13.75
C HIS A 183 0.13 9.13 -13.63
N ASP A 184 -0.92 8.36 -13.33
CA ASP A 184 -2.26 8.86 -13.08
C ASP A 184 -2.38 9.34 -11.61
N ILE A 185 -1.73 10.46 -11.26
CA ILE A 185 -1.83 11.11 -9.94
C ILE A 185 -2.71 12.37 -10.04
N ASP A 186 -3.55 12.60 -9.04
CA ASP A 186 -4.23 13.87 -8.72
C ASP A 186 -5.03 14.52 -9.87
N GLY A 187 -6.17 13.92 -10.23
CA GLY A 187 -7.20 14.60 -11.04
C GLY A 187 -6.79 14.94 -12.48
N ARG A 188 -5.67 14.38 -12.96
CA ARG A 188 -5.18 14.55 -14.34
C ARG A 188 -5.91 13.62 -15.32
N THR A 189 -5.72 13.88 -16.61
CA THR A 189 -6.18 12.99 -17.69
C THR A 189 -5.51 11.62 -17.52
N SER A 190 -6.31 10.55 -17.50
CA SER A 190 -5.78 9.19 -17.33
C SER A 190 -4.99 8.76 -18.57
N PHE A 191 -3.79 8.25 -18.31
CA PHE A 191 -2.89 7.58 -19.25
C PHE A 191 -3.13 6.07 -19.28
N GLN A 192 -4.09 5.55 -18.50
CA GLN A 192 -4.44 4.12 -18.43
C GLN A 192 -3.27 3.24 -17.96
N THR A 193 -2.39 3.79 -17.12
CA THR A 193 -1.22 3.10 -16.56
C THR A 193 -1.48 2.55 -15.16
N ARG A 194 -2.59 2.93 -14.53
CA ARG A 194 -2.91 2.57 -13.14
C ARG A 194 -2.91 1.06 -12.88
N TRP A 195 -3.40 0.25 -13.80
CA TRP A 195 -3.37 -1.21 -13.64
C TRP A 195 -1.96 -1.79 -13.51
N PHE A 196 -0.98 -1.16 -14.17
CA PHE A 196 0.41 -1.53 -14.10
C PHE A 196 1.03 -1.02 -12.81
N ILE A 197 0.86 0.26 -12.51
CA ILE A 197 1.40 0.91 -11.31
C ILE A 197 0.92 0.18 -10.05
N GLU A 198 -0.40 0.10 -9.84
CA GLU A 198 -0.99 -0.54 -8.66
C GLU A 198 -0.66 -2.03 -8.62
N GLY A 199 -0.60 -2.67 -9.79
CA GLY A 199 -0.21 -4.07 -9.89
C GLY A 199 1.24 -4.32 -9.43
N VAL A 200 2.17 -3.43 -9.79
CA VAL A 200 3.58 -3.51 -9.38
C VAL A 200 3.69 -3.26 -7.88
N CYS A 201 3.02 -2.24 -7.35
CA CYS A 201 3.02 -1.92 -5.92
C CYS A 201 2.45 -3.08 -5.08
N GLU A 202 1.31 -3.65 -5.49
CA GLU A 202 0.74 -4.84 -4.85
C GLU A 202 1.66 -6.06 -4.97
N TYR A 203 2.30 -6.28 -6.13
CA TYR A 203 3.29 -7.35 -6.30
C TYR A 203 4.47 -7.20 -5.33
N LEU A 204 5.01 -5.99 -5.19
CA LEU A 204 6.11 -5.69 -4.27
C LEU A 204 5.71 -5.97 -2.82
N ALA A 205 4.53 -5.51 -2.39
CA ALA A 205 3.97 -5.80 -1.08
C ALA A 205 3.81 -7.31 -0.82
N LYS A 206 3.23 -8.07 -1.77
CA LYS A 206 3.02 -9.51 -1.57
C LYS A 206 4.31 -10.32 -1.60
N THR A 207 5.29 -9.90 -2.39
CA THR A 207 6.60 -10.58 -2.41
C THR A 207 7.39 -10.28 -1.15
N PHE A 208 7.27 -9.07 -0.60
CA PHE A 208 7.83 -8.71 0.70
C PHE A 208 7.24 -9.59 1.81
N SER A 209 5.92 -9.63 1.96
CA SER A 209 5.26 -10.41 3.02
C SER A 209 5.56 -11.91 2.93
N ARG A 210 5.68 -12.47 1.70
CA ARG A 210 6.11 -13.85 1.46
C ARG A 210 7.52 -14.15 1.98
N GLY A 211 8.43 -13.18 1.93
CA GLY A 211 9.82 -13.33 2.37
C GLY A 211 10.01 -13.44 3.88
N HIS A 212 9.00 -13.06 4.67
CA HIS A 212 9.14 -12.91 6.12
C HIS A 212 8.49 -14.05 6.92
N THR A 213 7.17 -14.23 6.82
CA THR A 213 6.47 -15.32 7.53
C THR A 213 5.30 -15.87 6.72
N ALA A 214 4.96 -17.15 6.96
CA ALA A 214 3.77 -17.75 6.35
C ALA A 214 2.48 -17.03 6.77
N GLN A 215 2.43 -16.49 7.99
CA GLN A 215 1.30 -15.70 8.49
C GLN A 215 1.19 -14.36 7.75
N ALA A 216 2.29 -13.61 7.61
CA ALA A 216 2.31 -12.38 6.83
C ALA A 216 1.93 -12.61 5.37
N GLN A 217 2.38 -13.71 4.77
CA GLN A 217 1.97 -14.10 3.42
C GLN A 217 0.46 -14.36 3.32
N GLN A 218 -0.10 -15.12 4.28
CA GLN A 218 -1.54 -15.42 4.29
C GLN A 218 -2.36 -14.15 4.51
N HIS A 219 -1.91 -13.28 5.40
CA HIS A 219 -2.53 -12.00 5.69
C HIS A 219 -2.54 -11.08 4.46
N GLY A 220 -1.38 -10.88 3.82
CA GLY A 220 -1.26 -10.07 2.61
C GLY A 220 -2.09 -10.59 1.43
N LEU A 221 -2.20 -11.91 1.27
CA LEU A 221 -3.09 -12.51 0.25
C LEU A 221 -4.58 -12.36 0.60
N ALA A 222 -4.95 -12.36 1.88
CA ALA A 222 -6.33 -12.19 2.31
C ALA A 222 -6.85 -10.76 2.09
N MET A 223 -5.97 -9.76 2.10
CA MET A 223 -6.33 -8.34 1.93
C MET A 223 -6.75 -7.94 0.52
N ARG A 224 -6.54 -8.82 -0.48
CA ARG A 224 -6.93 -8.57 -1.88
C ARG A 224 -7.67 -9.77 -2.45
N ALA A 225 -8.99 -9.78 -2.31
CA ALA A 225 -9.86 -10.62 -3.14
C ALA A 225 -9.94 -10.03 -4.55
N GLY A 226 -9.99 -10.88 -5.58
CA GLY A 226 -10.18 -10.39 -6.96
C GLY A 226 -9.78 -11.36 -8.07
N GLY A 227 -9.06 -12.42 -7.73
CA GLY A 227 -8.65 -13.44 -8.69
C GLY A 227 -9.81 -14.13 -9.40
N SER A 228 -10.89 -14.38 -8.67
CA SER A 228 -12.11 -15.03 -9.17
C SER A 228 -12.92 -14.17 -10.14
N GLU A 229 -12.75 -12.83 -10.13
CA GLU A 229 -13.54 -11.90 -10.93
C GLU A 229 -12.86 -11.50 -12.26
N LEU A 230 -11.56 -11.80 -12.40
CA LEU A 230 -10.72 -11.51 -13.58
C LEU A 230 -11.26 -12.03 -14.93
N LEU A 231 -12.10 -13.07 -14.92
CA LEU A 231 -12.67 -13.68 -16.14
C LEU A 231 -14.14 -13.33 -16.38
N THR A 232 -14.72 -12.40 -15.63
CA THR A 232 -16.00 -11.84 -16.05
C THR A 232 -15.74 -10.92 -17.25
N ASP A 233 -16.39 -11.14 -18.40
CA ASP A 233 -16.10 -10.49 -19.69
C ASP A 233 -16.02 -8.94 -19.65
N THR A 234 -16.65 -8.33 -18.64
CA THR A 234 -16.63 -6.89 -18.39
C THR A 234 -15.41 -6.40 -17.61
N GLN A 235 -14.75 -7.23 -16.80
CA GLN A 235 -13.64 -6.81 -15.93
C GLN A 235 -12.25 -6.95 -16.56
N GLY A 236 -12.02 -7.97 -17.39
CA GLY A 236 -10.73 -8.15 -18.06
C GLY A 236 -10.38 -7.00 -19.02
N THR A 237 -11.34 -6.60 -19.85
CA THR A 237 -11.23 -5.42 -20.72
C THR A 237 -11.18 -4.12 -19.92
N ALA A 238 -11.82 -4.06 -18.75
CA ALA A 238 -11.80 -2.89 -17.88
C ALA A 238 -10.48 -2.71 -17.12
N LEU A 239 -9.66 -3.77 -16.94
CA LEU A 239 -8.39 -3.68 -16.25
C LEU A 239 -7.37 -2.85 -17.04
N PHE A 240 -7.13 -3.20 -18.31
CA PHE A 240 -6.18 -2.45 -19.16
C PHE A 240 -6.68 -1.07 -19.57
N GLY A 241 -7.98 -0.81 -19.39
CA GLY A 241 -8.60 0.50 -19.53
C GLY A 241 -8.88 1.19 -18.20
N TRP A 242 -8.27 0.75 -17.08
CA TRP A 242 -8.57 1.27 -15.76
C TRP A 242 -8.21 2.75 -15.65
N GLN A 243 -9.24 3.56 -15.45
CA GLN A 243 -9.16 4.99 -15.14
C GLN A 243 -9.66 5.23 -13.71
N GLN A 244 -9.13 6.25 -13.03
CA GLN A 244 -9.68 6.68 -11.75
C GLN A 244 -11.13 7.13 -11.94
N GLN A 245 -12.06 6.40 -11.32
CA GLN A 245 -13.44 6.82 -11.16
C GLN A 245 -13.61 7.11 -9.67
N ASN A 246 -13.77 8.38 -9.30
CA ASN A 246 -14.02 8.79 -7.91
C ASN A 246 -15.46 8.44 -7.46
N ASP A 247 -16.06 7.40 -8.02
CA ASP A 247 -17.37 6.91 -7.63
C ASP A 247 -17.21 5.94 -6.46
N LEU A 248 -17.99 6.17 -5.40
CA LEU A 248 -17.97 5.58 -4.05
C LEU A 248 -18.12 4.04 -3.97
N LEU A 249 -17.95 3.29 -5.07
CA LEU A 249 -18.06 1.84 -5.12
C LEU A 249 -16.72 1.16 -4.76
N THR A 250 -16.34 1.28 -3.49
CA THR A 250 -15.10 0.74 -2.87
C THR A 250 -14.77 -0.71 -3.23
N ARG A 251 -15.78 -1.55 -3.46
CA ARG A 251 -15.58 -2.96 -3.81
C ARG A 251 -15.02 -3.17 -5.23
N GLN A 252 -15.46 -2.36 -6.20
CA GLN A 252 -14.98 -2.50 -7.58
C GLN A 252 -13.52 -2.07 -7.71
N GLU A 253 -13.11 -1.04 -6.96
CA GLU A 253 -11.73 -0.58 -6.96
C GLU A 253 -10.81 -1.62 -6.31
N SER A 254 -11.16 -2.13 -5.11
CA SER A 254 -10.39 -3.20 -4.46
C SER A 254 -10.21 -4.44 -5.34
N ASN A 255 -11.21 -4.81 -6.13
CA ASN A 255 -11.11 -5.95 -7.06
C ASN A 255 -10.14 -5.66 -8.22
N ARG A 256 -10.03 -4.41 -8.68
CA ARG A 256 -9.05 -4.00 -9.70
C ARG A 256 -7.62 -4.08 -9.17
N TYR A 257 -7.37 -3.67 -7.92
CA TYR A 257 -6.07 -3.89 -7.26
C TYR A 257 -5.68 -5.37 -7.25
N GLY A 258 -6.59 -6.25 -6.79
CA GLY A 258 -6.36 -7.69 -6.79
C GLY A 258 -6.12 -8.25 -8.20
N GLY A 259 -6.92 -7.83 -9.19
CA GLY A 259 -6.77 -8.26 -10.58
C GLY A 259 -5.44 -7.83 -11.21
N SER A 260 -5.05 -6.57 -10.99
CA SER A 260 -3.75 -6.01 -11.39
C SER A 260 -2.58 -6.76 -10.79
N MET A 261 -2.63 -7.06 -9.50
CA MET A 261 -1.61 -7.84 -8.81
C MET A 261 -1.42 -9.22 -9.47
N TRP A 262 -2.51 -9.94 -9.73
CA TRP A 262 -2.43 -11.26 -10.37
C TRP A 262 -1.93 -11.19 -11.81
N ALA A 263 -2.33 -10.16 -12.56
CA ALA A 263 -1.82 -9.91 -13.91
C ALA A 263 -0.30 -9.64 -13.89
N MET A 264 0.19 -8.82 -12.96
CA MET A 264 1.62 -8.58 -12.77
C MET A 264 2.37 -9.84 -12.37
N MET A 265 1.85 -10.61 -11.41
CA MET A 265 2.44 -11.90 -11.02
C MET A 265 2.60 -12.83 -12.22
N ALA A 266 1.58 -12.95 -13.07
CA ALA A 266 1.63 -13.78 -14.28
C ALA A 266 2.61 -13.23 -15.33
N TRP A 267 2.71 -11.90 -15.45
CA TRP A 267 3.66 -11.28 -16.37
C TRP A 267 5.10 -11.51 -15.90
N PHE A 268 5.35 -11.38 -14.60
CA PHE A 268 6.69 -11.55 -14.03
C PHE A 268 7.20 -12.99 -14.04
N GLU A 269 6.37 -13.99 -14.38
CA GLU A 269 6.86 -15.32 -14.74
C GLU A 269 7.65 -15.33 -16.06
N SER A 270 7.41 -14.34 -16.93
CA SER A 270 8.06 -14.23 -18.25
C SER A 270 9.24 -13.27 -18.25
N ILE A 271 9.21 -12.23 -17.42
CA ILE A 271 10.26 -11.21 -17.34
C ILE A 271 10.44 -10.72 -15.88
N PRO A 272 11.67 -10.67 -15.33
CA PRO A 272 11.88 -10.10 -14.00
C PRO A 272 11.47 -8.63 -13.93
N LEU A 273 10.86 -8.20 -12.81
CA LEU A 273 10.39 -6.83 -12.60
C LEU A 273 11.45 -5.78 -12.95
N LYS A 274 12.66 -5.90 -12.40
CA LYS A 274 13.78 -4.99 -12.70
C LYS A 274 14.03 -4.83 -14.20
N ALA A 275 14.10 -5.94 -14.93
CA ALA A 275 14.34 -5.91 -16.38
C ALA A 275 13.18 -5.29 -17.16
N LEU A 276 11.94 -5.44 -16.67
CA LEU A 276 10.78 -4.76 -17.25
C LEU A 276 10.85 -3.25 -17.01
N LEU A 277 11.13 -2.82 -15.77
CA LEU A 277 11.25 -1.40 -15.43
C LEU A 277 12.40 -0.74 -16.22
N ASP A 278 13.52 -1.45 -16.44
CA ASP A 278 14.61 -0.97 -17.29
C ASP A 278 14.16 -0.73 -18.74
N GLN A 279 13.26 -1.58 -19.27
CA GLN A 279 12.70 -1.37 -20.61
C GLN A 279 11.77 -0.16 -20.66
N VAL A 280 10.91 0.03 -19.65
CA VAL A 280 10.06 1.23 -19.53
C VAL A 280 10.93 2.49 -19.48
N GLU A 281 11.97 2.49 -18.66
CA GLU A 281 12.84 3.65 -18.50
C GLU A 281 13.69 3.94 -19.76
N SER A 282 14.10 2.90 -20.49
CA SER A 282 14.86 3.06 -21.74
C SER A 282 14.00 3.42 -22.95
N ALA A 283 12.67 3.49 -22.79
CA ALA A 283 11.76 3.79 -23.88
C ALA A 283 12.07 5.14 -24.54
N ALA A 284 11.90 5.20 -25.87
CA ALA A 284 12.18 6.43 -26.63
C ALA A 284 11.20 7.56 -26.29
N GLN A 285 10.02 7.22 -25.75
CA GLN A 285 8.95 8.13 -25.35
C GLN A 285 8.32 7.60 -24.04
N PRO A 286 7.70 8.47 -23.23
CA PRO A 286 6.89 8.04 -22.09
C PRO A 286 5.83 7.02 -22.49
N MET A 287 5.61 6.02 -21.63
CA MET A 287 4.66 4.94 -21.84
C MET A 287 3.31 5.26 -21.19
N ASP A 288 2.28 5.24 -22.03
CA ASP A 288 0.88 5.16 -21.64
C ASP A 288 0.44 3.68 -21.53
N GLY A 289 -0.83 3.43 -21.19
CA GLY A 289 -1.40 2.09 -21.08
C GLY A 289 -1.28 1.25 -22.36
N LYS A 290 -1.33 1.88 -23.54
CA LYS A 290 -1.15 1.17 -24.82
C LYS A 290 0.31 0.75 -25.01
N GLY A 291 1.26 1.63 -24.67
CA GLY A 291 2.68 1.34 -24.65
C GLY A 291 3.00 0.15 -23.73
N LEU A 292 2.41 0.13 -22.54
CA LEU A 292 2.57 -0.97 -21.58
C LEU A 292 1.97 -2.29 -22.09
N VAL A 293 0.81 -2.26 -22.75
CA VAL A 293 0.23 -3.46 -23.38
C VAL A 293 1.11 -3.98 -24.53
N ALA A 294 1.67 -3.08 -25.35
CA ALA A 294 2.61 -3.46 -26.40
C ALA A 294 3.89 -4.08 -25.80
N LEU A 295 4.41 -3.51 -24.71
CA LEU A 295 5.55 -4.04 -23.98
C LEU A 295 5.26 -5.43 -23.39
N LEU A 296 4.05 -5.66 -22.85
CA LEU A 296 3.60 -6.99 -22.42
C LEU A 296 3.67 -8.00 -23.56
N GLN A 297 3.08 -7.67 -24.71
CA GLN A 297 3.09 -8.57 -25.87
C GLN A 297 4.51 -8.87 -26.35
N GLN A 298 5.39 -7.86 -26.33
CA GLN A 298 6.80 -8.02 -26.70
C GLN A 298 7.58 -8.90 -25.73
N THR A 299 7.39 -8.73 -24.42
CA THR A 299 8.21 -9.38 -23.38
C THR A 299 7.69 -10.75 -22.98
N ALA A 300 6.37 -10.94 -22.95
CA ALA A 300 5.74 -12.20 -22.56
C ALA A 300 5.31 -13.05 -23.77
N GLY A 301 5.27 -12.49 -24.97
CA GLY A 301 4.87 -13.20 -26.19
C GLY A 301 3.39 -13.64 -26.20
N ILE A 302 2.55 -13.01 -25.38
CA ILE A 302 1.14 -13.35 -25.20
C ILE A 302 0.23 -12.14 -25.34
N ALA A 303 -1.02 -12.38 -25.73
CA ALA A 303 -2.05 -11.35 -25.76
C ALA A 303 -2.57 -11.03 -24.33
N PRO A 304 -3.15 -9.83 -24.12
CA PRO A 304 -3.75 -9.46 -22.83
C PRO A 304 -4.74 -10.50 -22.27
N ASP A 305 -5.64 -11.04 -23.08
CA ASP A 305 -6.62 -12.05 -22.63
C ASP A 305 -5.95 -13.35 -22.14
N GLN A 306 -4.81 -13.70 -22.75
CA GLN A 306 -4.02 -14.86 -22.33
C GLN A 306 -3.31 -14.60 -20.99
N LEU A 307 -2.82 -13.38 -20.77
CA LEU A 307 -2.28 -12.98 -19.47
C LEU A 307 -3.36 -13.06 -18.39
N LEU A 308 -4.55 -12.51 -18.63
CA LEU A 308 -5.66 -12.54 -17.68
C LEU A 308 -6.10 -13.98 -17.36
N THR A 309 -6.10 -14.86 -18.36
CA THR A 309 -6.38 -16.28 -18.16
C THR A 309 -5.34 -16.93 -17.24
N ARG A 310 -4.04 -16.64 -17.43
CA ARG A 310 -2.98 -17.13 -16.54
C ARG A 310 -3.15 -16.60 -15.12
N ALA A 311 -3.37 -15.28 -14.99
CA ALA A 311 -3.61 -14.60 -13.73
C ALA A 311 -4.77 -15.23 -12.94
N TYR A 312 -5.90 -15.50 -13.61
CA TYR A 312 -7.04 -16.20 -13.03
C TYR A 312 -6.68 -17.59 -12.52
N VAL A 313 -5.97 -18.40 -13.32
CA VAL A 313 -5.56 -19.75 -12.92
C VAL A 313 -4.63 -19.70 -11.70
N MET A 314 -3.67 -18.77 -11.69
CA MET A 314 -2.77 -18.56 -10.54
C MET A 314 -3.54 -18.19 -9.28
N ALA A 315 -4.50 -17.28 -9.41
CA ALA A 315 -5.31 -16.86 -8.27
C ALA A 315 -6.15 -18.03 -7.74
N GLN A 316 -6.83 -18.79 -8.60
CA GLN A 316 -7.59 -19.97 -8.20
C GLN A 316 -6.75 -21.02 -7.47
N GLN A 317 -5.51 -21.23 -7.89
CA GLN A 317 -4.60 -22.17 -7.21
C GLN A 317 -4.19 -21.67 -5.83
N LYS A 318 -3.87 -20.38 -5.71
CA LYS A 318 -3.36 -19.80 -4.46
C LYS A 318 -4.45 -19.43 -3.46
N GLU A 319 -5.65 -19.07 -3.90
CA GLU A 319 -6.82 -18.84 -3.05
C GLU A 319 -7.42 -20.15 -2.50
N ARG A 320 -7.24 -21.29 -3.18
CA ARG A 320 -7.68 -22.61 -2.70
C ARG A 320 -6.79 -23.19 -1.60
N LEU A 321 -5.51 -22.82 -1.56
CA LEU A 321 -4.56 -23.32 -0.56
C LEU A 321 -4.95 -22.95 0.90
N PRO A 322 -5.37 -21.71 1.21
CA PRO A 322 -5.91 -21.34 2.51
C PRO A 322 -7.19 -22.11 2.90
N ALA A 323 -8.10 -22.35 1.95
CA ALA A 323 -9.37 -23.04 2.23
C ALA A 323 -9.17 -24.53 2.58
N MET A 324 -8.27 -25.22 1.87
CA MET A 324 -7.92 -26.61 2.17
C MET A 324 -7.11 -26.74 3.47
N ALA A 325 -6.27 -25.77 3.81
CA ALA A 325 -5.54 -25.74 5.07
C ALA A 325 -6.48 -25.52 6.28
N ARG A 326 -7.47 -24.61 6.18
CA ARG A 326 -8.50 -24.39 7.21
C ARG A 326 -9.38 -25.62 7.42
N ALA A 327 -9.87 -26.25 6.35
CA ALA A 327 -10.68 -27.47 6.45
C ALA A 327 -9.95 -28.66 7.10
N ARG A 328 -8.61 -28.69 7.04
CA ARG A 328 -7.78 -29.75 7.64
C ARG A 328 -7.49 -29.51 9.12
N ILE A 329 -7.60 -28.26 9.58
CA ILE A 329 -7.43 -27.85 10.98
C ILE A 329 -8.78 -27.97 11.71
N GLU A 330 -9.89 -27.63 11.06
CA GLU A 330 -11.25 -27.71 11.64
C GLU A 330 -11.86 -29.12 11.58
N GLY A 331 -11.24 -30.04 10.85
CA GLY A 331 -11.64 -31.45 10.73
C GLY A 331 -10.84 -32.42 11.61
N ARG A 332 -10.15 -31.93 12.65
CA ARG A 332 -9.41 -32.73 13.65
C ARG A 332 -9.82 -32.38 15.06
#